data_AF-A0A2D4SRH7-F1
#
_entry.id   AF-A0A2D4SRH7-F1
#
_cell.length_a   1.000
_cell.length_b   1.000
_cell.length_c   1.000
_cell.angle_alpha   90.00
_cell.angle_beta   90.00
_cell.angle_gamma   90.00
#
_symmetry.space_group_name_H-M   'P 1'
#
loop_
_entity.id
_entity.type
_entity.pdbx_description
1 polymer ?
#
loop_
_entity_poly.entity_id
_entity_poly.type
_entity_poly.pdbx_seq_one_letter_code
_entity_poly.pdbx_strand_id
1 'polypeptide(L)'
;EEKEEYTPPPQTVKKRVVTTSSGNNDGADDRRRQEEEEAARRAEQESARQAEEDAARKAAEEEDARRAEEARKRREADATCAPIDELEDAAMLGSLNKKQSNCLEKELSSAATITDQRKISNILINNALSAKNWKQWERYTKRHLDKYDRSDANMCYGFAVYMFNKKRFSDAIVWAERGLEQKQRFAAGSDFKKKVYTLYKLKTMAANTIWQKSEEKLVSISNDNLREKEKAKAERYQAKTKNFAREWLDYARSSSQKQNLPMQICVSAATKSFCQ
;
A
#
# COMPACT_ATOMS: atom_id res chain seq x y z
N GLU A 1 -21.65 45.17 28.15
CA GLU A 1 -23.01 44.60 28.22
C GLU A 1 -23.08 43.73 29.47
N GLU A 2 -23.39 44.35 30.61
CA GLU A 2 -23.68 43.66 31.87
C GLU A 2 -25.12 43.17 31.82
N LYS A 3 -25.36 41.91 32.20
CA LYS A 3 -26.72 41.37 32.38
C LYS A 3 -27.02 41.34 33.87
N GLU A 4 -28.00 42.15 34.27
CA GLU A 4 -28.59 42.20 35.60
C GLU A 4 -29.24 40.85 35.97
N GLU A 5 -28.87 40.34 37.15
CA GLU A 5 -29.43 39.14 37.76
C GLU A 5 -30.60 39.55 38.68
N TYR A 6 -31.80 39.07 38.34
CA TYR A 6 -33.06 39.40 39.01
C TYR A 6 -33.28 38.49 40.23
N THR A 7 -33.26 39.08 41.44
CA THR A 7 -33.68 38.42 42.70
C THR A 7 -35.14 38.75 43.07
N PRO A 8 -36.01 37.76 43.30
CA PRO A 8 -37.38 38.01 43.79
C PRO A 8 -37.46 38.23 45.33
N PRO A 9 -38.49 38.96 45.82
CA PRO A 9 -38.61 39.40 47.21
C PRO A 9 -39.23 38.35 48.16
N PRO A 10 -39.04 38.51 49.49
CA PRO A 10 -39.52 37.55 50.49
C PRO A 10 -41.01 37.73 50.77
N GLN A 11 -41.80 36.66 50.63
CA GLN A 11 -43.20 36.66 51.07
C GLN A 11 -43.32 36.27 52.54
N THR A 12 -43.93 37.18 53.29
CA THR A 12 -44.35 37.04 54.68
C THR A 12 -45.62 36.18 54.76
N VAL A 13 -45.59 35.09 55.53
CA VAL A 13 -46.80 34.30 55.82
C VAL A 13 -47.21 34.46 57.27
N LYS A 14 -48.46 34.91 57.42
CA LYS A 14 -49.17 35.23 58.67
C LYS A 14 -49.37 33.99 59.53
N LYS A 15 -49.04 34.11 60.83
CA LYS A 15 -49.50 33.21 61.90
C LYS A 15 -51.02 33.29 62.00
N ARG A 16 -51.71 32.16 61.82
CA ARG A 16 -53.11 31.98 62.21
C ARG A 16 -53.18 30.86 63.24
N VAL A 17 -53.49 31.24 64.47
CA VAL A 17 -53.81 30.34 65.58
C VAL A 17 -55.22 29.81 65.34
N VAL A 18 -55.36 28.49 65.19
CA VAL A 18 -56.65 27.80 65.21
C VAL A 18 -56.51 26.60 66.15
N THR A 19 -57.22 26.69 67.27
CA THR A 19 -57.48 25.63 68.25
C THR A 19 -58.68 24.80 67.82
N THR A 20 -58.53 23.48 67.67
CA THR A 20 -59.66 22.53 67.71
C THR A 20 -59.22 21.11 68.08
N SER A 21 -59.84 20.60 69.15
CA SER A 21 -60.45 19.27 69.28
C SER A 21 -59.57 18.01 69.25
N SER A 22 -59.28 17.49 70.45
CA SER A 22 -59.00 16.07 70.71
C SER A 22 -60.14 15.19 70.21
N GLY A 23 -59.84 14.29 69.29
CA GLY A 23 -60.67 13.15 68.91
C GLY A 23 -59.77 11.96 68.63
N ASN A 24 -60.02 10.85 69.33
CA ASN A 24 -59.35 9.55 69.21
C ASN A 24 -59.02 9.19 67.75
N ASN A 25 -57.74 8.98 67.43
CA ASN A 25 -57.31 8.67 66.07
C ASN A 25 -56.02 7.82 66.03
N ASP A 26 -55.95 6.77 66.84
CA ASP A 26 -54.79 5.86 66.91
C ASP A 26 -54.51 5.10 65.58
N GLY A 27 -55.37 5.22 64.55
CA GLY A 27 -55.15 4.67 63.20
C GLY A 27 -54.84 5.70 62.09
N ALA A 28 -54.78 6.99 62.41
CA ALA A 28 -54.40 8.05 61.46
C ALA A 28 -52.89 8.31 61.48
N ASP A 29 -52.26 8.19 62.65
CA ASP A 29 -50.80 8.31 62.78
C ASP A 29 -50.06 7.15 62.09
N ASP A 30 -50.59 5.93 62.13
CA ASP A 30 -49.98 4.78 61.44
C ASP A 30 -49.98 4.92 59.90
N ARG A 31 -51.06 5.48 59.32
CA ARG A 31 -51.13 5.75 57.87
C ARG A 31 -50.15 6.83 57.44
N ARG A 32 -50.04 7.90 58.23
CA ARG A 32 -49.09 8.99 57.97
C ARG A 32 -47.63 8.52 58.08
N ARG A 33 -47.35 7.60 59.02
CA ARG A 33 -46.04 6.96 59.17
C ARG A 33 -45.71 6.04 58.00
N GLN A 34 -46.70 5.28 57.50
CA GLN A 34 -46.54 4.45 56.30
C GLN A 34 -46.29 5.30 55.04
N GLU A 35 -47.02 6.40 54.87
CA GLU A 35 -46.82 7.34 53.76
C GLU A 35 -45.43 8.02 53.81
N GLU A 36 -44.96 8.41 54.99
CA GLU A 36 -43.61 8.97 55.18
C GLU A 36 -42.51 7.94 54.90
N GLU A 37 -42.69 6.68 55.32
CA GLU A 37 -41.74 5.60 55.06
C GLU A 37 -41.72 5.16 53.58
N GLU A 38 -42.87 5.22 52.89
CA GLU A 38 -42.95 4.99 51.45
C GLU A 38 -42.34 6.15 50.65
N ALA A 39 -42.57 7.40 51.07
CA ALA A 39 -41.94 8.57 50.48
C ALA A 39 -40.41 8.55 50.66
N ALA A 40 -39.92 8.14 51.84
CA ALA A 40 -38.49 7.96 52.09
C ALA A 40 -37.87 6.88 51.18
N ARG A 41 -38.55 5.74 51.01
CA ARG A 41 -38.12 4.66 50.09
C ARG A 41 -38.10 5.10 48.63
N ARG A 42 -39.10 5.88 48.19
CA ARG A 42 -39.12 6.46 46.84
C ARG A 42 -37.99 7.46 46.62
N ALA A 43 -37.73 8.32 47.59
CA ALA A 43 -36.62 9.27 47.55
C ALA A 43 -35.26 8.56 47.51
N GLU A 44 -35.09 7.48 48.27
CA GLU A 44 -33.89 6.65 48.25
C GLU A 44 -33.71 5.93 46.90
N GLN A 45 -34.78 5.35 46.34
CA GLN A 45 -34.75 4.74 45.01
C GLN A 45 -34.46 5.74 43.89
N GLU A 46 -35.03 6.95 43.97
CA GLU A 46 -34.79 8.02 43.00
C GLU A 46 -33.35 8.53 43.10
N SER A 47 -32.84 8.72 44.32
CA SER A 47 -31.43 9.08 44.54
C SER A 47 -30.48 7.99 44.04
N ALA A 48 -30.81 6.71 44.22
CA ALA A 48 -30.01 5.60 43.70
C ALA A 48 -30.02 5.55 42.17
N ARG A 49 -31.19 5.74 41.54
CA ARG A 49 -31.32 5.77 40.07
C ARG A 49 -30.54 6.94 39.47
N GLN A 50 -30.60 8.11 40.12
CA GLN A 50 -29.86 9.28 39.68
C GLN A 50 -28.35 9.11 39.82
N ALA A 51 -27.89 8.46 40.90
CA ALA A 51 -26.49 8.10 41.05
C ALA A 51 -26.01 7.10 39.98
N GLU A 52 -26.85 6.14 39.58
CA GLU A 52 -26.56 5.19 38.51
C GLU A 52 -26.50 5.88 37.13
N GLU A 53 -27.46 6.76 36.83
CA GLU A 53 -27.48 7.57 35.60
C GLU A 53 -26.25 8.50 35.50
N ASP A 54 -25.87 9.15 36.60
CA ASP A 54 -24.67 10.00 36.65
C ASP A 54 -23.37 9.19 36.52
N ALA A 55 -23.32 7.97 37.06
CA ALA A 55 -22.19 7.06 36.89
C ALA A 55 -22.08 6.57 35.43
N ALA A 56 -23.20 6.22 34.80
CA ALA A 56 -23.24 5.82 33.40
C ALA A 56 -22.82 6.96 32.45
N ARG A 57 -23.27 8.19 32.72
CA ARG A 57 -22.85 9.38 31.94
C ARG A 57 -21.34 9.61 32.03
N LYS A 58 -20.77 9.54 33.25
CA LYS A 58 -19.32 9.68 33.45
C LYS A 58 -18.52 8.59 32.73
N ALA A 59 -18.99 7.34 32.77
CA ALA A 59 -18.33 6.23 32.08
C ALA A 59 -18.34 6.42 30.55
N ALA A 60 -19.44 6.91 29.98
CA ALA A 60 -19.54 7.22 28.56
C ALA A 60 -18.61 8.37 28.15
N GLU A 61 -18.57 9.45 28.94
CA GLU A 61 -17.65 10.58 28.72
C GLU A 61 -16.18 10.14 28.76
N GLU A 62 -15.80 9.26 29.70
CA GLU A 62 -14.45 8.73 29.81
C GLU A 62 -14.09 7.82 28.62
N GLU A 63 -15.03 6.99 28.14
CA GLU A 63 -14.82 6.16 26.96
C GLU A 63 -14.64 7.02 25.69
N ASP A 64 -15.46 8.05 25.51
CA ASP A 64 -15.35 8.98 24.39
C ASP A 64 -14.05 9.77 24.44
N ALA A 65 -13.61 10.22 25.63
CA ALA A 65 -12.31 10.86 25.82
C ALA A 65 -11.16 9.92 25.46
N ARG A 66 -11.22 8.65 25.86
CA ARG A 66 -10.21 7.63 25.50
C ARG A 66 -10.16 7.41 24.00
N ARG A 67 -11.32 7.29 23.33
CA ARG A 67 -11.40 7.16 21.86
C ARG A 67 -10.85 8.40 21.16
N ALA A 68 -11.14 9.60 21.67
CA ALA A 68 -10.64 10.85 21.12
C ALA A 68 -9.11 10.97 21.25
N GLU A 69 -8.54 10.58 22.39
CA GLU A 69 -7.10 10.57 22.60
C GLU A 69 -6.40 9.54 21.71
N GLU A 70 -6.97 8.34 21.56
CA GLU A 70 -6.43 7.33 20.65
C GLU A 70 -6.48 7.80 19.18
N ALA A 71 -7.57 8.48 18.78
CA ALA A 71 -7.67 9.12 17.47
C ALA A 71 -6.65 10.26 17.29
N ARG A 72 -6.36 11.05 18.32
CA ARG A 72 -5.32 12.09 18.29
C ARG A 72 -3.92 11.47 18.12
N LYS A 73 -3.60 10.46 18.92
CA LYS A 73 -2.32 9.72 18.81
C LYS A 73 -2.14 9.11 17.43
N ARG A 74 -3.20 8.54 16.85
CA ARG A 74 -3.19 8.06 15.44
C ARG A 74 -2.94 9.20 14.45
N ARG A 75 -3.58 10.36 14.62
CA ARG A 75 -3.36 11.54 13.75
C ARG A 75 -1.95 12.13 13.85
N GLU A 76 -1.34 12.08 15.02
CA GLU A 76 0.04 12.53 15.28
C GLU A 76 1.07 11.53 14.72
N ALA A 77 0.86 10.22 14.91
CA ALA A 77 1.66 9.18 14.27
C ALA A 77 1.54 9.22 12.73
N ASP A 78 0.37 9.64 12.22
CA ASP A 78 0.17 9.90 10.80
C ASP A 78 0.93 11.16 10.31
N ALA A 79 1.35 12.07 11.19
CA ALA A 79 1.94 13.37 10.83
C ALA A 79 3.48 13.39 10.79
N THR A 80 4.16 12.46 11.45
CA THR A 80 5.61 12.48 11.55
C THR A 80 6.28 11.57 10.51
N CYS A 81 7.40 12.07 9.99
CA CYS A 81 8.42 11.26 9.35
C CYS A 81 9.06 10.40 10.46
N ALA A 82 8.40 9.30 10.81
CA ALA A 82 8.97 8.34 11.74
C ALA A 82 10.36 7.92 11.22
N PRO A 83 11.29 7.56 12.12
CA PRO A 83 12.61 7.07 11.72
C PRO A 83 12.49 6.01 10.63
N ILE A 84 13.38 6.08 9.63
CA ILE A 84 13.35 5.22 8.43
C ILE A 84 13.21 3.75 8.81
N ASP A 85 13.90 3.30 9.87
CA ASP A 85 13.90 1.92 10.35
C ASP A 85 12.51 1.44 10.81
N GLU A 86 11.70 2.32 11.42
CA GLU A 86 10.34 1.99 11.86
C GLU A 86 9.37 1.87 10.67
N LEU A 87 9.67 2.56 9.57
CA LEU A 87 8.86 2.52 8.35
C LEU A 87 9.15 1.29 7.49
N GLU A 88 10.26 0.57 7.71
CA GLU A 88 10.59 -0.63 6.95
C GLU A 88 9.56 -1.74 7.18
N ASP A 89 9.19 -2.00 8.43
CA ASP A 89 8.22 -3.05 8.77
C ASP A 89 6.82 -2.75 8.20
N ALA A 90 6.36 -1.50 8.35
CA ALA A 90 5.11 -1.05 7.77
C ALA A 90 5.13 -1.13 6.23
N ALA A 91 6.26 -0.79 5.59
CA ALA A 91 6.43 -0.94 4.16
C ALA A 91 6.38 -2.41 3.72
N MET A 92 7.00 -3.32 4.47
CA MET A 92 6.96 -4.75 4.16
C MET A 92 5.53 -5.30 4.19
N LEU A 93 4.65 -4.73 5.02
CA LEU A 93 3.22 -5.06 5.08
C LEU A 93 2.36 -4.28 4.08
N GLY A 94 2.91 -3.31 3.36
CA GLY A 94 2.15 -2.46 2.44
C GLY A 94 1.22 -1.47 3.15
N SER A 95 1.51 -1.16 4.42
CA SER A 95 0.64 -0.37 5.29
C SER A 95 1.13 1.06 5.51
N LEU A 96 2.07 1.57 4.70
CA LEU A 96 2.42 2.99 4.78
C LEU A 96 1.23 3.85 4.36
N ASN A 97 0.86 4.78 5.24
CA ASN A 97 -0.16 5.76 4.92
C ASN A 97 0.37 6.78 3.88
N LYS A 98 -0.53 7.59 3.32
CA LYS A 98 -0.19 8.59 2.28
C LYS A 98 0.79 9.65 2.79
N LYS A 99 0.70 10.04 4.07
CA LYS A 99 1.57 11.08 4.66
C LYS A 99 2.99 10.56 4.85
N GLN A 100 3.16 9.33 5.36
CA GLN A 100 4.44 8.63 5.45
C GLN A 100 5.09 8.46 4.09
N SER A 101 4.33 7.99 3.09
CA SER A 101 4.83 7.85 1.71
C SER A 101 5.28 9.20 1.13
N ASN A 102 4.52 10.27 1.37
CA ASN A 102 4.89 11.62 0.93
C ASN A 102 6.10 12.17 1.68
N CYS A 103 6.26 11.86 2.96
CA CYS A 103 7.45 12.21 3.71
C CYS A 103 8.68 11.52 3.10
N LEU A 104 8.64 10.20 2.93
CA LEU A 104 9.73 9.44 2.32
C LEU A 104 10.09 9.97 0.93
N GLU A 105 9.12 10.41 0.13
CA GLU A 105 9.39 11.07 -1.16
C GLU A 105 10.12 12.41 -1.02
N LYS A 106 9.78 13.21 0.00
CA LYS A 106 10.51 14.46 0.30
C LYS A 106 11.92 14.15 0.77
N GLU A 107 12.08 13.23 1.72
CA GLU A 107 13.38 12.81 2.23
C GLU A 107 14.25 12.21 1.12
N LEU A 108 13.69 11.41 0.22
CA LEU A 108 14.39 10.88 -0.94
C LEU A 108 14.98 11.98 -1.82
N SER A 109 14.30 13.12 -1.93
CA SER A 109 14.77 14.26 -2.74
C SER A 109 15.84 15.11 -2.02
N SER A 110 15.83 15.13 -0.69
CA SER A 110 16.78 15.90 0.14
C SER A 110 17.91 15.07 0.73
N ALA A 111 17.88 13.74 0.60
CA ALA A 111 18.87 12.83 1.16
C ALA A 111 20.27 13.13 0.57
N ALA A 112 21.24 13.29 1.47
CA ALA A 112 22.59 13.74 1.14
C ALA A 112 23.42 12.68 0.41
N THR A 113 23.16 11.38 0.65
CA THR A 113 23.94 10.28 0.07
C THR A 113 23.10 9.39 -0.84
N ILE A 114 23.73 8.80 -1.86
CA ILE A 114 23.10 7.81 -2.73
C ILE A 114 22.65 6.58 -1.92
N THR A 115 23.37 6.21 -0.87
CA THR A 115 23.02 5.09 0.01
C THR A 115 21.67 5.32 0.69
N ASP A 116 21.44 6.52 1.23
CA ASP A 116 20.17 6.88 1.87
C ASP A 116 19.05 6.94 0.84
N GLN A 117 19.31 7.52 -0.34
CA GLN A 117 18.35 7.55 -1.44
C GLN A 117 17.93 6.14 -1.87
N ARG A 118 18.88 5.20 -1.95
CA ARG A 118 18.59 3.80 -2.27
C ARG A 118 17.74 3.14 -1.18
N LYS A 119 18.07 3.35 0.10
CA LYS A 119 17.32 2.79 1.23
C LYS A 119 15.86 3.28 1.21
N ILE A 120 15.66 4.61 1.17
CA ILE A 120 14.33 5.22 1.12
C ILE A 120 13.55 4.75 -0.12
N SER A 121 14.22 4.70 -1.28
CA SER A 121 13.57 4.24 -2.50
C SER A 121 13.16 2.77 -2.44
N ASN A 122 13.92 1.91 -1.75
CA ASN A 122 13.56 0.50 -1.57
C ASN A 122 12.34 0.33 -0.66
N ILE A 123 12.24 1.14 0.40
CA ILE A 123 11.07 1.16 1.29
C ILE A 123 9.80 1.50 0.50
N LEU A 124 9.85 2.55 -0.32
CA LEU A 124 8.73 2.94 -1.18
C LEU A 124 8.34 1.83 -2.18
N ILE A 125 9.33 1.13 -2.76
CA ILE A 125 9.11 0.02 -3.68
C ILE A 125 8.45 -1.15 -2.96
N ASN A 126 8.97 -1.56 -1.81
CA ASN A 126 8.46 -2.67 -1.01
C ASN A 126 7.02 -2.40 -0.56
N ASN A 127 6.74 -1.19 -0.07
CA ASN A 127 5.38 -0.79 0.27
C ASN A 127 4.42 -0.90 -0.91
N ALA A 128 4.82 -0.36 -2.07
CA ALA A 128 3.97 -0.44 -3.26
C ALA A 128 3.78 -1.88 -3.76
N LEU A 129 4.79 -2.74 -3.61
CA LEU A 129 4.71 -4.16 -3.94
C LEU A 129 3.74 -4.90 -3.01
N SER A 130 3.92 -4.76 -1.70
CA SER A 130 3.10 -5.43 -0.68
C SER A 130 1.65 -4.95 -0.71
N ALA A 131 1.41 -3.66 -0.93
CA ALA A 131 0.09 -3.10 -1.16
C ALA A 131 -0.52 -3.47 -2.52
N LYS A 132 0.20 -4.21 -3.38
CA LYS A 132 -0.17 -4.55 -4.77
C LYS A 132 -0.51 -3.32 -5.63
N ASN A 133 0.08 -2.17 -5.29
CA ASN A 133 -0.08 -0.92 -6.02
C ASN A 133 0.90 -0.88 -7.21
N TRP A 134 0.59 -1.67 -8.25
CA TRP A 134 1.47 -1.86 -9.40
C TRP A 134 1.85 -0.56 -10.12
N LYS A 135 0.97 0.45 -10.14
CA LYS A 135 1.24 1.75 -10.76
C LYS A 135 2.34 2.50 -10.01
N GLN A 136 2.28 2.54 -8.68
CA GLN A 136 3.33 3.17 -7.88
C GLN A 136 4.60 2.31 -7.90
N TRP A 137 4.47 1.00 -7.76
CA TRP A 137 5.59 0.07 -7.80
C TRP A 137 6.41 0.24 -9.09
N GLU A 138 5.74 0.35 -10.24
CA GLU A 138 6.41 0.58 -11.53
C GLU A 138 7.17 1.92 -11.55
N ARG A 139 6.52 3.00 -11.10
CA ARG A 139 7.13 4.33 -11.06
C ARG A 139 8.37 4.34 -10.16
N TYR A 140 8.27 3.73 -8.99
CA TYR A 140 9.35 3.69 -7.99
C TYR A 140 10.50 2.81 -8.45
N THR A 141 10.19 1.61 -8.95
CA THR A 141 11.18 0.68 -9.49
C THR A 141 11.94 1.29 -10.66
N LYS A 142 11.23 1.91 -11.62
CA LYS A 142 11.88 2.60 -12.74
C LYS A 142 12.80 3.71 -12.27
N ARG A 143 12.31 4.58 -11.36
CA ARG A 143 13.12 5.69 -10.80
C ARG A 143 14.36 5.15 -10.09
N HIS A 144 14.21 4.12 -9.27
CA HIS A 144 15.30 3.50 -8.55
C HIS A 144 16.36 2.96 -9.49
N LEU A 145 15.95 2.15 -10.46
CA LEU A 145 16.84 1.57 -11.43
C LEU A 145 17.49 2.62 -12.33
N ASP A 146 16.83 3.74 -12.65
CA ASP A 146 17.42 4.77 -13.51
C ASP A 146 18.35 5.73 -12.76
N LYS A 147 18.07 6.01 -11.48
CA LYS A 147 18.74 7.08 -10.71
C LYS A 147 19.61 6.61 -9.54
N TYR A 148 19.22 5.57 -8.82
CA TYR A 148 19.81 5.24 -7.52
C TYR A 148 20.62 3.95 -7.55
N ASP A 149 20.11 2.89 -8.18
CA ASP A 149 20.84 1.64 -8.36
C ASP A 149 20.52 0.97 -9.69
N ARG A 150 21.29 1.31 -10.72
CA ARG A 150 21.25 0.65 -12.04
C ARG A 150 21.72 -0.80 -12.00
N SER A 151 22.39 -1.20 -10.92
CA SER A 151 23.09 -2.48 -10.79
C SER A 151 22.34 -3.52 -9.94
N ASP A 152 21.12 -3.21 -9.50
CA ASP A 152 20.27 -4.18 -8.80
C ASP A 152 19.73 -5.22 -9.79
N ALA A 153 20.43 -6.36 -9.85
CA ALA A 153 20.11 -7.45 -10.75
C ALA A 153 18.74 -8.08 -10.46
N ASN A 154 18.35 -8.20 -9.18
CA ASN A 154 17.08 -8.80 -8.80
C ASN A 154 15.91 -7.90 -9.19
N MET A 155 16.07 -6.60 -8.97
CA MET A 155 15.07 -5.61 -9.37
C MET A 155 14.96 -5.49 -10.89
N CYS A 156 16.08 -5.52 -11.64
CA CYS A 156 16.05 -5.59 -13.10
C CYS A 156 15.32 -6.85 -13.60
N TYR A 157 15.58 -8.01 -12.97
CA TYR A 157 14.88 -9.26 -13.30
C TYR A 157 13.38 -9.15 -13.08
N GLY A 158 12.94 -8.71 -11.89
CA GLY A 158 11.52 -8.55 -11.57
C GLY A 158 10.83 -7.54 -12.49
N PHE A 159 11.52 -6.44 -12.81
CA PHE A 159 10.99 -5.41 -13.68
C PHE A 159 10.89 -5.84 -15.15
N ALA A 160 11.85 -6.63 -15.65
CA ALA A 160 11.78 -7.24 -16.98
C ALA A 160 10.56 -8.17 -17.11
N VAL A 161 10.31 -9.02 -16.10
CA VAL A 161 9.12 -9.88 -16.04
C VAL A 161 7.84 -9.05 -16.07
N TYR A 162 7.77 -8.00 -15.24
CA TYR A 162 6.60 -7.11 -15.21
C TYR A 162 6.34 -6.43 -16.56
N MET A 163 7.38 -5.88 -17.20
CA MET A 163 7.26 -5.22 -18.51
C MET A 163 6.79 -6.18 -19.60
N PHE A 164 7.30 -7.42 -19.58
CA PHE A 164 6.87 -8.46 -20.50
C PHE A 164 5.37 -8.78 -20.33
N ASN A 165 4.91 -8.94 -19.09
CA ASN A 165 3.50 -9.22 -18.78
C ASN A 165 2.57 -8.04 -19.17
N LYS A 166 3.06 -6.79 -19.08
CA LYS A 166 2.39 -5.60 -19.58
C LYS A 166 2.44 -5.46 -21.11
N LYS A 167 3.02 -6.41 -21.83
CA LYS A 167 3.24 -6.38 -23.29
C LYS A 167 4.08 -5.19 -23.76
N ARG A 168 4.92 -4.64 -22.88
CA ARG A 168 5.90 -3.58 -23.16
C ARG A 168 7.23 -4.22 -23.54
N PHE A 169 7.23 -4.90 -24.69
CA PHE A 169 8.32 -5.78 -25.10
C PHE A 169 9.68 -5.07 -25.25
N SER A 170 9.70 -3.84 -25.76
CA SER A 170 10.95 -3.07 -25.88
C SER A 170 11.58 -2.81 -24.50
N ASP A 171 10.77 -2.43 -23.51
CA ASP A 171 11.24 -2.21 -22.15
C ASP A 171 11.69 -3.54 -21.50
N ALA A 172 10.95 -4.63 -21.74
CA ALA A 172 11.33 -5.94 -21.26
C ALA A 172 12.71 -6.39 -21.77
N ILE A 173 13.05 -6.10 -23.03
CA ILE A 173 14.39 -6.36 -23.60
C ILE A 173 15.45 -5.55 -22.83
N VAL A 174 15.25 -4.24 -22.68
CA VAL A 174 16.20 -3.34 -22.02
C VAL A 174 16.50 -3.81 -20.58
N TRP A 175 15.45 -4.11 -19.81
CA TRP A 175 15.64 -4.54 -18.41
C TRP A 175 16.20 -5.96 -18.30
N ALA A 176 15.89 -6.84 -19.25
CA ALA A 176 16.49 -8.17 -19.30
C ALA A 176 17.99 -8.11 -19.62
N GLU A 177 18.41 -7.24 -20.54
CA GLU A 177 19.82 -7.02 -20.87
C GLU A 177 20.59 -6.45 -19.67
N ARG A 178 20.06 -5.41 -19.01
CA ARG A 178 20.66 -4.86 -17.77
C ARG A 178 20.80 -5.93 -16.67
N GLY A 179 19.80 -6.78 -16.51
CA GLY A 179 19.87 -7.91 -15.58
C GLY A 179 20.96 -8.92 -15.94
N LEU A 180 21.18 -9.19 -17.23
CA LEU A 180 22.22 -10.11 -17.72
C LEU A 180 23.64 -9.54 -17.61
N GLU A 181 23.80 -8.22 -17.71
CA GLU A 181 25.06 -7.51 -17.46
C GLU A 181 25.48 -7.61 -15.99
N GLN A 182 24.50 -7.73 -15.08
CA GLN A 182 24.71 -7.84 -13.63
C GLN A 182 24.53 -9.26 -13.09
N LYS A 183 24.50 -10.28 -13.96
CA LYS A 183 24.15 -11.67 -13.59
C LYS A 183 25.02 -12.26 -12.47
N GLN A 184 26.27 -11.83 -12.34
CA GLN A 184 27.20 -12.23 -11.28
C GLN A 184 26.71 -11.89 -9.87
N ARG A 185 25.73 -10.99 -9.74
CA ARG A 185 25.12 -10.61 -8.46
C ARG A 185 23.98 -11.54 -8.03
N PHE A 186 23.51 -12.43 -8.90
CA PHE A 186 22.51 -13.42 -8.50
C PHE A 186 23.14 -14.46 -7.57
N ALA A 187 22.32 -14.95 -6.63
CA ALA A 187 22.72 -16.02 -5.73
C ALA A 187 23.09 -17.27 -6.55
N ALA A 188 24.25 -17.87 -6.25
CA ALA A 188 24.78 -19.00 -6.97
C ALA A 188 23.85 -20.23 -6.93
N GLY A 189 24.08 -21.18 -7.86
CA GLY A 189 23.33 -22.43 -7.92
C GLY A 189 22.06 -22.35 -8.76
N SER A 190 20.95 -22.87 -8.23
CA SER A 190 19.69 -23.02 -8.98
C SER A 190 19.02 -21.69 -9.29
N ASP A 191 19.08 -20.71 -8.39
CA ASP A 191 18.48 -19.38 -8.59
C ASP A 191 19.18 -18.61 -9.72
N PHE A 192 20.52 -18.57 -9.71
CA PHE A 192 21.33 -18.04 -10.82
C PHE A 192 20.90 -18.66 -12.16
N LYS A 193 20.87 -20.00 -12.24
CA LYS A 193 20.51 -20.72 -13.48
C LYS A 193 19.12 -20.33 -13.97
N LYS A 194 18.14 -20.30 -13.06
CA LYS A 194 16.74 -19.96 -13.36
C LYS A 194 16.60 -18.52 -13.84
N LYS A 195 17.19 -17.55 -13.14
CA LYS A 195 17.06 -16.12 -13.45
C LYS A 195 17.73 -15.78 -14.77
N VAL A 196 18.97 -16.24 -14.99
CA VAL A 196 19.70 -15.99 -16.23
C VAL A 196 18.98 -16.64 -17.43
N TYR A 197 18.55 -17.90 -17.31
CA TYR A 197 17.74 -18.56 -18.34
C TYR A 197 16.46 -17.77 -18.66
N THR A 198 15.78 -17.27 -17.63
CA THR A 198 14.54 -16.50 -17.79
C THR A 198 14.80 -15.15 -18.46
N LEU A 199 15.90 -14.46 -18.14
CA LEU A 199 16.23 -13.18 -18.80
C LEU A 199 16.52 -13.38 -20.29
N TYR A 200 17.28 -14.42 -20.66
CA TYR A 200 17.48 -14.80 -22.06
C TYR A 200 16.15 -15.11 -22.76
N LYS A 201 15.27 -15.89 -22.10
CA LYS A 201 13.92 -16.18 -22.59
C LYS A 201 13.12 -14.89 -22.83
N LEU A 202 13.05 -14.00 -21.84
CA LEU A 202 12.25 -12.77 -21.91
C LEU A 202 12.68 -11.88 -23.07
N LYS A 203 13.99 -11.59 -23.20
CA LYS A 203 14.47 -10.74 -24.30
C LYS A 203 14.24 -11.36 -25.68
N THR A 204 14.42 -12.68 -25.79
CA THR A 204 14.20 -13.41 -27.05
C THR A 204 12.72 -13.39 -27.43
N MET A 205 11.83 -13.76 -26.52
CA MET A 205 10.39 -13.79 -26.78
C MET A 205 9.83 -12.39 -27.06
N ALA A 206 10.32 -11.37 -26.35
CA ALA A 206 9.95 -9.98 -26.59
C ALA A 206 10.36 -9.51 -27.99
N ALA A 207 11.60 -9.79 -28.40
CA ALA A 207 12.09 -9.47 -29.74
C ALA A 207 11.28 -10.21 -30.83
N ASN A 208 11.03 -11.50 -30.63
CA ASN A 208 10.23 -12.31 -31.56
C ASN A 208 8.81 -11.77 -31.71
N THR A 209 8.19 -11.36 -30.60
CA THR A 209 6.83 -10.78 -30.62
C THR A 209 6.80 -9.44 -31.37
N ILE A 210 7.82 -8.60 -31.21
CA ILE A 210 7.90 -7.33 -31.96
C ILE A 210 8.08 -7.62 -33.45
N TRP A 211 8.95 -8.57 -33.80
CA TRP A 211 9.16 -8.99 -35.19
C TRP A 211 7.87 -9.50 -35.83
N GLN A 212 7.20 -10.49 -35.23
CA GLN A 212 5.94 -11.06 -35.74
C GLN A 212 4.86 -9.98 -35.94
N LYS A 213 4.70 -9.07 -34.99
CA LYS A 213 3.74 -7.96 -35.13
C LYS A 213 4.11 -6.97 -36.23
N SER A 214 5.40 -6.78 -36.49
CA SER A 214 5.85 -5.93 -37.61
C SER A 214 5.58 -6.61 -38.96
N GLU A 215 5.80 -7.93 -39.06
CA GLU A 215 5.44 -8.73 -40.25
C GLU A 215 3.93 -8.69 -40.53
N GLU A 216 3.10 -8.90 -39.50
CA GLU A 216 1.63 -8.80 -39.62
C GLU A 216 1.19 -7.43 -40.14
N LYS A 217 1.81 -6.35 -39.63
CA LYS A 217 1.50 -4.99 -40.07
C LYS A 217 1.91 -4.72 -41.52
N LEU A 218 3.01 -5.28 -41.99
CA LEU A 218 3.49 -5.10 -43.36
C LEU A 218 2.45 -5.49 -44.41
N VAL A 219 1.64 -6.52 -44.12
CA VAL A 219 0.56 -6.98 -45.00
C VAL A 219 -0.60 -5.96 -45.05
N SER A 220 -0.80 -5.20 -43.98
CA SER A 220 -1.94 -4.28 -43.82
C SER A 220 -1.67 -2.83 -44.25
N ILE A 221 -0.40 -2.44 -44.44
CA ILE A 221 -0.04 -1.05 -44.73
C ILE A 221 -0.02 -0.81 -46.24
N SER A 222 -0.87 0.12 -46.71
CA SER A 222 -0.90 0.58 -48.11
C SER A 222 0.05 1.75 -48.39
N ASN A 223 0.48 2.48 -47.36
CA ASN A 223 1.37 3.64 -47.51
C ASN A 223 2.84 3.19 -47.57
N ASP A 224 3.53 3.47 -48.69
CA ASP A 224 4.90 3.02 -48.92
C ASP A 224 5.90 3.50 -47.86
N ASN A 225 5.78 4.74 -47.39
CA ASN A 225 6.69 5.28 -46.36
C ASN A 225 6.50 4.57 -45.00
N LEU A 226 5.27 4.24 -44.63
CA LEU A 226 4.99 3.48 -43.41
C LEU A 226 5.39 2.01 -43.56
N ARG A 227 5.21 1.45 -44.76
CA ARG A 227 5.61 0.08 -45.08
C ARG A 227 7.12 -0.10 -44.96
N GLU A 228 7.90 0.82 -45.53
CA GLU A 228 9.37 0.76 -45.42
C GLU A 228 9.84 0.90 -43.96
N LYS A 229 9.19 1.76 -43.17
CA LYS A 229 9.47 1.88 -41.72
C LYS A 229 9.20 0.59 -40.95
N GLU A 230 8.06 -0.08 -41.20
CA GLU A 230 7.80 -1.36 -40.54
C GLU A 230 8.68 -2.49 -41.08
N LYS A 231 9.10 -2.44 -42.35
CA LYS A 231 10.02 -3.42 -42.93
C LYS A 231 11.38 -3.36 -42.26
N ALA A 232 11.96 -2.16 -42.16
CA ALA A 232 13.20 -1.93 -41.44
C ALA A 232 13.11 -2.37 -39.96
N LYS A 233 11.93 -2.19 -39.34
CA LYS A 233 11.70 -2.65 -37.97
C LYS A 233 11.58 -4.18 -37.88
N ALA A 234 10.88 -4.83 -38.80
CA ALA A 234 10.77 -6.28 -38.88
C ALA A 234 12.16 -6.92 -39.02
N GLU A 235 12.96 -6.47 -39.99
CA GLU A 235 14.33 -6.94 -40.23
C GLU A 235 15.23 -6.74 -38.99
N ARG A 236 15.16 -5.56 -38.36
CA ARG A 236 15.92 -5.27 -37.13
C ARG A 236 15.57 -6.25 -36.00
N TYR A 237 14.28 -6.51 -35.78
CA TYR A 237 13.85 -7.39 -34.69
C TYR A 237 13.99 -8.87 -35.03
N GLN A 238 13.95 -9.27 -36.31
CA GLN A 238 14.36 -10.59 -36.75
C GLN A 238 15.83 -10.84 -36.42
N ALA A 239 16.73 -9.90 -36.77
CA ALA A 239 18.15 -10.01 -36.47
C ALA A 239 18.42 -10.09 -34.96
N LYS A 240 17.71 -9.29 -34.15
CA LYS A 240 17.76 -9.40 -32.67
C LYS A 240 17.27 -10.75 -32.18
N THR A 241 16.15 -11.25 -32.70
CA THR A 241 15.57 -12.54 -32.33
C THR A 241 16.55 -13.67 -32.62
N LYS A 242 17.18 -13.67 -33.80
CA LYS A 242 18.26 -14.60 -34.16
C LYS A 242 19.37 -14.63 -33.12
N ASN A 243 19.95 -13.47 -32.81
CA ASN A 243 21.09 -13.38 -31.90
C ASN A 243 20.69 -13.79 -30.47
N PHE A 244 19.56 -13.28 -29.97
CA PHE A 244 19.09 -13.59 -28.62
C PHE A 244 18.69 -15.06 -28.46
N ALA A 245 18.06 -15.67 -29.47
CA ALA A 245 17.71 -17.08 -29.44
C ALA A 245 18.96 -17.96 -29.42
N ARG A 246 20.02 -17.59 -30.15
CA ARG A 246 21.30 -18.31 -30.09
C ARG A 246 21.95 -18.21 -28.71
N GLU A 247 22.04 -17.01 -28.14
CA GLU A 247 22.58 -16.82 -26.79
C GLU A 247 21.76 -17.59 -25.74
N TRP A 248 20.43 -17.59 -25.87
CA TRP A 248 19.57 -18.36 -24.99
C TRP A 248 19.80 -19.87 -25.13
N LEU A 249 19.97 -20.36 -26.36
CA LEU A 249 20.26 -21.77 -26.62
C LEU A 249 21.61 -22.19 -26.04
N ASP A 250 22.65 -21.39 -26.24
CA ASP A 250 24.00 -21.65 -25.71
C ASP A 250 23.99 -21.65 -24.17
N TYR A 251 23.24 -20.73 -23.55
CA TYR A 251 23.03 -20.76 -22.10
C TYR A 251 22.24 -22.00 -21.67
N ALA A 252 21.19 -22.38 -22.40
CA ALA A 252 20.38 -23.55 -22.08
C ALA A 252 21.20 -24.84 -22.11
N ARG A 253 22.09 -24.99 -23.10
CA ARG A 253 23.04 -26.11 -23.23
C ARG A 253 24.01 -26.15 -22.06
N SER A 254 24.72 -25.04 -21.81
CA SER A 254 25.74 -24.96 -20.75
C SER A 254 25.17 -25.11 -19.34
N SER A 255 23.90 -24.74 -19.12
CA SER A 255 23.22 -24.85 -17.83
C SER A 255 22.33 -26.09 -17.68
N SER A 256 22.31 -26.99 -18.68
CA SER A 256 21.49 -28.21 -18.73
C SER A 256 19.98 -27.93 -18.59
N GLN A 257 19.51 -26.82 -19.16
CA GLN A 257 18.11 -26.43 -19.23
C GLN A 257 17.46 -26.90 -20.55
N LYS A 258 16.13 -26.77 -20.64
CA LYS A 258 15.36 -27.17 -21.83
C LYS A 258 15.79 -26.37 -23.07
N GLN A 259 16.04 -27.06 -24.17
CA GLN A 259 16.55 -26.46 -25.42
C GLN A 259 15.48 -26.28 -26.51
N ASN A 260 14.35 -26.99 -26.40
CA ASN A 260 13.35 -27.08 -27.47
C ASN A 260 12.86 -25.71 -27.94
N LEU A 261 12.48 -24.84 -27.00
CA LEU A 261 11.95 -23.52 -27.32
C LEU A 261 13.00 -22.54 -27.88
N PRO A 262 14.19 -22.36 -27.26
CA PRO A 262 15.23 -21.51 -27.86
C PRO A 262 15.66 -22.02 -29.25
N MET A 263 15.76 -23.35 -29.44
CA MET A 263 16.06 -23.93 -30.75
C MET A 263 14.98 -23.57 -31.77
N GLN A 264 13.69 -23.77 -31.44
CA GLN A 264 12.57 -23.45 -32.32
C GLN A 264 12.56 -21.98 -32.76
N ILE A 265 12.77 -21.05 -31.82
CA ILE A 265 12.81 -19.62 -32.16
C ILE A 265 14.05 -19.29 -32.99
N CYS A 266 15.21 -19.88 -32.67
CA CYS A 266 16.42 -19.67 -33.44
C CYS A 266 16.23 -20.08 -34.91
N VAL A 267 15.71 -21.29 -35.17
CA VAL A 267 15.49 -21.77 -36.54
C VAL A 267 14.36 -21.04 -37.28
N SER A 268 13.44 -20.38 -36.56
CA SER A 268 12.47 -19.49 -37.22
C SER A 268 13.10 -18.18 -37.69
N ALA A 269 14.11 -17.68 -36.97
CA ALA A 269 14.75 -16.39 -37.26
C ALA A 269 16.05 -16.53 -38.09
N ALA A 270 16.56 -17.76 -38.26
CA ALA A 270 17.84 -18.05 -38.91
C ALA A 270 17.87 -19.44 -39.54
N THR A 271 18.97 -19.78 -40.21
CA THR A 271 19.19 -21.12 -40.77
C THR A 271 19.49 -22.14 -39.66
N LYS A 272 19.15 -23.41 -39.92
CA LYS A 272 19.46 -24.52 -38.99
C LYS A 272 20.95 -24.60 -38.64
N SER A 273 21.83 -24.34 -39.60
CA SER A 273 23.30 -24.35 -39.40
C SER A 273 23.78 -23.29 -38.40
N PHE A 274 23.10 -22.14 -38.32
CA PHE A 274 23.41 -21.10 -37.34
C PHE A 274 23.02 -21.53 -35.91
N CYS A 275 21.99 -22.36 -35.77
CA CYS A 275 21.43 -22.77 -34.48
C CYS A 275 22.02 -24.08 -33.93
N GLN A 276 22.75 -24.85 -34.75
CA GLN A 276 23.47 -26.04 -34.32
C GLN A 276 24.74 -25.64 -33.56
#